data_AF-A0A4R6R1L9-F1
#
_entry.id   AF-A0A4R6R1L9-F1
#
_cell.length_a   1.000
_cell.length_b   1.000
_cell.length_c   1.000
_cell.angle_alpha   90.00
_cell.angle_beta   90.00
_cell.angle_gamma   90.00
#
_symmetry.space_group_name_H-M   'P 1'
#
loop_
_entity.id
_entity.type
_entity.pdbx_description
1 polymer ?
#
loop_
_entity_poly.entity_id
_entity_poly.type
_entity_poly.pdbx_seq_one_letter_code
_entity_poly.pdbx_strand_id
1 'polypeptide(L)'
;MKLFAPLAAALIAVAGPAYTAYEHGHDHKPLHGGIVAESDPTEYELVAKPDAITLHAREKGKRVSLRGARAKATILSGAEQS
;
A
#
# COMPACT_ATOMS: atom_id res chain seq x y z
N MET A 1 39.44 -19.97 -36.15
CA MET A 1 38.16 -20.21 -35.45
C MET A 1 38.23 -19.52 -34.10
N LYS A 2 37.59 -18.36 -33.95
CA LYS A 2 37.47 -17.64 -32.68
C LYS A 2 35.97 -17.37 -32.46
N LEU A 3 35.51 -17.87 -31.34
CA LEU A 3 34.13 -18.11 -30.90
C LEU A 3 33.61 -16.89 -30.13
N PHE A 4 32.35 -16.48 -30.40
CA PHE A 4 31.30 -15.95 -29.50
C PHE A 4 31.66 -14.82 -28.49
N ALA A 5 30.87 -13.78 -28.16
CA ALA A 5 29.47 -13.36 -28.38
C ALA A 5 29.33 -11.90 -27.86
N PRO A 6 28.33 -11.10 -28.29
CA PRO A 6 28.02 -9.83 -27.63
C PRO A 6 27.07 -10.06 -26.45
N LEU A 7 27.52 -9.79 -25.22
CA LEU A 7 26.67 -9.84 -24.03
C LEU A 7 26.07 -8.45 -23.78
N ALA A 8 24.93 -8.17 -24.39
CA ALA A 8 24.11 -7.00 -24.07
C ALA A 8 23.27 -7.32 -22.82
N ALA A 9 23.69 -6.84 -21.66
CA ALA A 9 22.90 -6.94 -20.43
C ALA A 9 21.88 -5.79 -20.39
N ALA A 10 20.63 -6.08 -20.74
CA ALA A 10 19.51 -5.18 -20.51
C ALA A 10 19.02 -5.36 -19.06
N LEU A 11 19.33 -4.40 -18.19
CA LEU A 11 18.69 -4.28 -16.87
C LEU A 11 17.35 -3.57 -17.05
N ILE A 12 16.26 -4.35 -17.12
CA ILE A 12 14.91 -3.82 -17.00
C ILE A 12 14.66 -3.58 -15.50
N ALA A 13 14.80 -2.34 -15.06
CA ALA A 13 14.31 -1.93 -13.75
C ALA A 13 12.77 -2.00 -13.78
N VAL A 14 12.20 -2.95 -13.05
CA VAL A 14 10.75 -3.01 -12.81
C VAL A 14 10.40 -1.82 -11.91
N ALA A 15 9.95 -0.73 -12.51
CA ALA A 15 9.26 0.33 -11.79
C ALA A 15 7.87 -0.19 -11.40
N GLY A 16 7.72 -0.60 -10.14
CA GLY A 16 6.40 -0.87 -9.56
C GLY A 16 5.57 0.41 -9.53
N PRO A 17 4.23 0.32 -9.61
CA PRO A 17 3.37 1.50 -9.63
C PRO A 17 3.52 2.29 -8.33
N ALA A 18 4.15 3.47 -8.42
CA ALA A 18 4.11 4.46 -7.36
C ALA A 18 2.72 5.10 -7.39
N TYR A 19 1.80 4.57 -6.58
CA TYR A 19 0.54 5.24 -6.28
C TYR A 19 0.83 6.43 -5.37
N THR A 20 1.14 7.59 -5.95
CA THR A 20 1.17 8.87 -5.22
C THR A 20 -0.27 9.38 -5.14
N ALA A 21 -0.93 9.09 -4.02
CA ALA A 21 -2.21 9.69 -3.70
C ALA A 21 -2.01 11.19 -3.41
N TYR A 22 -2.56 12.03 -4.30
CA TYR A 22 -3.13 13.36 -4.08
C TYR A 22 -2.45 14.26 -3.01
N GLU A 23 -1.62 15.21 -3.47
CA GLU A 23 -1.06 16.28 -2.63
C GLU A 23 -2.13 17.30 -2.20
N HIS A 24 -2.74 17.06 -1.04
CA HIS A 24 -3.32 18.12 -0.22
C HIS A 24 -2.82 17.98 1.22
N GLY A 25 -1.84 18.81 1.57
CA GLY A 25 -1.88 19.54 2.83
C GLY A 25 -1.52 18.83 4.13
N HIS A 26 -1.41 17.51 4.23
CA HIS A 26 -0.78 16.83 5.37
C HIS A 26 -0.22 15.49 4.90
N ASP A 27 1.11 15.34 4.87
CA ASP A 27 1.79 14.13 4.41
C ASP A 27 1.59 13.01 5.45
N HIS A 28 0.41 12.40 5.44
CA HIS A 28 0.01 11.30 6.33
C HIS A 28 0.66 10.00 5.85
N LYS A 29 1.97 9.91 6.05
CA LYS A 29 2.75 8.72 5.67
C LYS A 29 2.23 7.48 6.39
N PRO A 30 2.11 6.34 5.70
CA PRO A 30 1.88 5.05 6.34
C PRO A 30 2.99 4.77 7.36
N LEU A 31 2.62 4.34 8.57
CA LEU A 31 3.59 3.95 9.61
C LEU A 31 3.86 2.45 9.65
N HIS A 32 2.97 1.66 9.07
CA HIS A 32 2.98 0.20 9.13
C HIS A 32 3.16 -0.43 7.74
N GLY A 33 3.44 0.38 6.72
CA GLY A 33 3.61 -0.05 5.33
C GLY A 33 2.28 -0.31 4.60
N GLY A 34 1.17 0.24 5.12
CA GLY A 34 -0.16 0.12 4.52
C GLY A 34 -0.51 1.26 3.55
N ILE A 35 -1.80 1.36 3.25
CA ILE A 35 -2.41 2.46 2.51
C ILE A 35 -3.18 3.33 3.51
N VAL A 36 -2.97 4.64 3.47
CA VAL A 36 -3.65 5.60 4.35
C VAL A 36 -4.82 6.26 3.62
N ALA A 37 -5.95 6.37 4.32
CA ALA A 37 -7.11 7.14 3.91
C ALA A 37 -7.55 8.05 5.07
N GLU A 38 -7.96 9.27 4.76
CA GLU A 38 -8.34 10.27 5.73
C GLU A 38 -9.86 10.50 5.75
N SER A 39 -10.40 10.68 6.95
CA SER A 39 -11.76 11.09 7.23
C SER A 39 -11.70 11.98 8.47
N ASP A 40 -11.45 13.27 8.28
CA ASP A 40 -11.25 14.26 9.34
C ASP A 40 -12.21 14.06 10.54
N PRO A 41 -11.69 13.91 11.77
CA PRO A 41 -10.28 14.06 12.19
C PRO A 41 -9.45 12.76 12.16
N THR A 42 -9.99 11.66 11.62
CA THR A 42 -9.41 10.33 11.72
C THR A 42 -8.68 9.89 10.45
N GLU A 43 -7.44 9.45 10.61
CA GLU A 43 -6.64 8.76 9.60
C GLU A 43 -6.77 7.25 9.81
N TYR A 44 -7.02 6.51 8.73
CA TYR A 44 -7.07 5.05 8.72
C TYR A 44 -5.95 4.49 7.86
N GLU A 45 -5.14 3.58 8.41
CA GLU A 45 -4.11 2.85 7.66
C GLU A 45 -4.53 1.37 7.52
N LEU A 46 -4.75 0.93 6.29
CA LEU A 46 -5.05 -0.46 5.95
C LEU A 46 -3.75 -1.20 5.58
N VAL A 47 -3.41 -2.22 6.35
CA VAL A 47 -2.23 -3.06 6.14
C VAL A 47 -2.69 -4.47 5.75
N ALA A 48 -2.33 -4.90 4.55
CA ALA A 48 -2.57 -6.26 4.08
C ALA A 48 -1.29 -7.09 4.16
N LYS A 49 -1.34 -8.18 4.91
CA LYS A 49 -0.29 -9.22 4.98
C LYS A 49 -0.90 -10.57 4.60
N PRO A 50 -0.09 -11.58 4.24
CA PRO A 50 -0.60 -12.91 3.89
C PRO A 50 -1.47 -13.56 4.97
N ASP A 51 -1.23 -13.23 6.24
CA ASP A 51 -1.87 -13.81 7.42
C ASP A 51 -2.94 -12.91 8.06
N ALA A 52 -2.93 -11.60 7.76
CA ALA A 52 -3.80 -10.64 8.43
C ALA A 52 -4.10 -9.40 7.59
N ILE A 53 -5.31 -8.89 7.74
CA ILE A 53 -5.71 -7.55 7.29
C ILE A 53 -5.97 -6.72 8.53
N THR A 54 -5.18 -5.67 8.71
CA THR A 54 -5.23 -4.81 9.91
C THR A 54 -5.62 -3.40 9.53
N LEU A 55 -6.57 -2.83 10.27
CA LEU A 55 -6.91 -1.41 10.19
C LEU A 55 -6.34 -0.70 11.43
N HIS A 56 -5.44 0.25 11.22
CA HIS A 56 -5.00 1.17 12.26
C HIS A 56 -5.78 2.48 12.13
N ALA A 57 -6.15 3.08 13.26
CA ALA A 57 -6.80 4.38 13.28
C ALA A 57 -6.00 5.35 14.13
N ARG A 58 -5.88 6.60 13.67
CA ARG A 58 -5.22 7.68 14.38
C ARG A 58 -6.01 8.97 14.23
N GLU A 59 -5.92 9.83 15.23
CA GLU A 59 -6.37 11.21 15.13
C GLU A 59 -5.20 12.12 15.49
N LYS A 60 -4.85 13.03 14.58
CA LYS A 60 -3.72 13.96 14.77
C LYS A 60 -2.44 13.24 15.21
N GLY A 61 -2.13 12.12 14.55
CA GLY A 61 -0.97 11.27 14.85
C GLY A 61 -1.06 10.39 16.10
N LYS A 62 -2.13 10.46 16.89
CA LYS A 62 -2.31 9.61 18.09
C LYS A 62 -3.17 8.40 17.76
N ARG A 63 -2.75 7.21 18.18
CA ARG A 63 -3.53 5.98 18.01
C ARG A 63 -4.88 6.08 18.74
N VAL A 64 -5.95 5.74 18.04
CA VAL A 64 -7.28 5.60 18.63
C VAL A 64 -7.69 4.12 18.69
N SER A 65 -8.56 3.80 19.65
CA SER A 65 -9.06 2.44 19.85
C SER A 65 -10.18 2.15 18.85
N LEU A 66 -10.09 1.00 18.17
CA LEU A 66 -11.17 0.46 17.34
C LEU A 66 -12.03 -0.58 18.10
N ARG A 67 -11.94 -0.62 19.43
CA ARG A 67 -12.70 -1.59 20.24
C ARG A 67 -14.20 -1.35 20.06
N GLY A 68 -14.91 -2.37 19.58
CA GLY A 68 -16.34 -2.29 19.31
C GLY A 68 -16.70 -1.67 17.95
N ALA A 69 -15.71 -1.21 17.17
CA ALA A 69 -15.93 -0.77 15.80
C ALA A 69 -16.28 -1.97 14.91
N ARG A 70 -17.03 -1.69 13.84
CA ARG A 70 -17.33 -2.65 12.78
C ARG A 70 -16.79 -2.09 11.47
N ALA A 71 -16.12 -2.94 10.71
CA ALA A 71 -15.64 -2.63 9.37
C ALA A 71 -16.01 -3.77 8.42
N LYS A 72 -16.16 -3.44 7.14
CA LYS A 72 -16.35 -4.41 6.07
C LYS A 72 -15.16 -4.29 5.13
N ALA A 73 -14.55 -5.43 4.83
CA ALA A 73 -13.52 -5.54 3.80
C ALA A 73 -14.03 -6.46 2.69
N THR A 74 -13.78 -6.07 1.43
CA THR A 74 -14.04 -6.91 0.26
C THR A 74 -12.69 -7.30 -0.32
N ILE A 75 -12.42 -8.60 -0.44
CA ILE A 75 -11.18 -9.12 -1.01
C ILE A 75 -11.48 -9.68 -2.38
N LEU A 76 -10.75 -9.20 -3.38
CA LEU A 76 -10.88 -9.63 -4.76
C LEU A 76 -9.65 -10.47 -5.12
N SER A 77 -9.86 -11.70 -5.58
CA SER A 77 -8.80 -12.53 -6.16
C SER A 77 -8.73 -12.22 -7.66
N GLY A 78 -7.65 -11.59 -8.11
CA GLY A 78 -7.49 -11.07 -9.48
C GLY A 78 -7.33 -12.11 -10.59
N ALA A 79 -7.95 -13.29 -10.47
CA ALA A 79 -7.96 -14.30 -11.54
C ALA A 79 -9.01 -14.01 -12.63
N GLU A 80 -9.91 -13.05 -12.41
CA GLU A 80 -10.90 -12.64 -13.41
C GLU A 80 -10.49 -11.30 -14.01
N GLN A 81 -9.83 -11.36 -15.17
CA GLN A 81 -9.74 -10.22 -16.09
C GLN A 81 -10.99 -10.25 -16.96
N SER A 82 -11.76 -9.15 -16.99
CA SER A 82 -12.79 -8.91 -18.02
C SER A 82 -12.17 -8.37 -19.29
#